data_AF-A0A0A9YHV3-F1
#
_entry.id   AF-A0A0A9YHV3-F1
#
_cell.length_a   1.000
_cell.length_b   1.000
_cell.length_c   1.000
_cell.angle_alpha   90.00
_cell.angle_beta   90.00
_cell.angle_gamma   90.00
#
_symmetry.space_group_name_H-M   'P 1'
#
loop_
_entity.id
_entity.type
_entity.pdbx_description
1 polymer ?
#
loop_
_entity_poly.entity_id
_entity_poly.type
_entity_poly.pdbx_seq_one_letter_code
_entity_poly.pdbx_strand_id
1 'polypeptide(L)'
;MTAIMDGGIHEAARCKQHTAYKAKEAQLNEPFNVTSNTHAIVDSGNDEVCTDMKKKSAVVDAVVSPNIFVQSTPFVSFARHFRAMMIKRLHSARRDMKLLVFQVILPVVFLLLALFITLARAPAQPAITLDMTLYPDYETNPGEIVYGSSAMYENVFYVSGKSDPAIFGTNYILDYYMNQPTIVFGSQMLNTALTADITTHTHPRYFALAPGGMTVTTGGMSMSAIIMHNRTYSHALPQGLDALYNMARHQLFGSAVPQIVTRNAPMRFGNFENELFTTQMEVVMGLFVVLPFILLPSNIISYIVRENESGSRHLQWLSGANVVAY
;
A
#
# COMPACT_ATOMS: atom_id res chain seq x y z
N MET A 1 -36.83 -14.26 18.98
CA MET A 1 -35.61 -14.11 18.16
C MET A 1 -34.61 -15.14 18.66
N THR A 2 -34.48 -16.33 18.05
CA THR A 2 -33.89 -16.70 16.73
C THR A 2 -32.37 -16.91 16.78
N ALA A 3 -31.90 -17.96 16.08
CA ALA A 3 -30.50 -18.34 15.84
C ALA A 3 -29.72 -19.07 16.97
N ILE A 4 -30.13 -20.30 17.31
CA ILE A 4 -29.19 -21.39 17.72
C ILE A 4 -29.58 -22.69 17.00
N MET A 5 -29.35 -22.75 15.68
CA MET A 5 -29.46 -23.97 14.86
C MET A 5 -28.62 -23.83 13.58
N ASP A 6 -27.35 -24.26 13.59
CA ASP A 6 -26.60 -24.52 12.35
C ASP A 6 -25.46 -25.56 12.51
N GLY A 7 -25.65 -26.55 13.39
CA GLY A 7 -24.68 -27.63 13.60
C GLY A 7 -24.95 -28.91 12.80
N GLY A 8 -26.20 -29.15 12.39
CA GLY A 8 -26.64 -30.48 11.92
C GLY A 8 -26.41 -30.78 10.43
N ILE A 9 -26.11 -29.79 9.60
CA ILE A 9 -26.13 -29.94 8.13
C ILE A 9 -24.82 -30.56 7.61
N HIS A 10 -23.67 -30.25 8.22
CA HIS A 10 -22.37 -30.71 7.74
C HIS A 10 -22.08 -32.20 7.99
N GLU A 11 -22.64 -32.79 9.05
CA GLU A 11 -22.36 -34.19 9.41
C GLU A 11 -23.14 -35.19 8.56
N ALA A 12 -24.41 -34.88 8.25
CA ALA A 12 -25.24 -35.69 7.35
C ALA A 12 -24.66 -35.80 5.92
N ALA A 13 -23.97 -34.76 5.44
CA ALA A 13 -23.28 -34.78 4.14
C ALA A 13 -22.09 -35.75 4.12
N ARG A 14 -21.27 -35.75 5.18
CA ARG A 14 -20.07 -36.61 5.29
C ARG A 14 -20.43 -38.11 5.35
N CYS A 15 -21.56 -38.45 6.00
CA CYS A 15 -22.03 -39.84 6.10
C CYS A 15 -22.49 -40.44 4.74
N LYS A 16 -23.14 -39.63 3.89
CA LYS A 16 -23.59 -40.08 2.54
C LYS A 16 -22.43 -40.35 1.57
N GLN A 17 -21.31 -39.66 1.70
CA GLN A 17 -20.14 -39.90 0.84
C GLN A 17 -19.41 -41.19 1.24
N HIS A 18 -19.30 -41.49 2.54
CA HIS A 18 -18.55 -42.67 3.01
C HIS A 18 -19.27 -44.00 2.70
N THR A 19 -20.60 -43.99 2.60
CA THR A 19 -21.42 -45.14 2.18
C THR A 19 -21.31 -45.39 0.67
N ALA A 20 -21.30 -44.33 -0.16
CA ALA A 20 -21.11 -44.43 -1.60
C ALA A 20 -19.74 -45.02 -2.00
N TYR A 21 -18.69 -44.77 -1.21
CA TYR A 21 -17.36 -45.33 -1.47
C TYR A 21 -17.33 -46.86 -1.26
N LYS A 22 -17.82 -47.34 -0.11
CA LYS A 22 -17.82 -48.78 0.23
C LYS A 22 -18.70 -49.62 -0.69
N ALA A 23 -19.78 -49.05 -1.23
CA ALA A 23 -20.61 -49.73 -2.23
C ALA A 23 -19.85 -50.05 -3.54
N LYS A 24 -18.76 -49.31 -3.83
CA LYS A 24 -17.98 -49.48 -5.07
C LYS A 24 -16.82 -50.47 -4.93
N GLU A 25 -16.26 -50.63 -3.72
CA GLU A 25 -15.27 -51.67 -3.42
C GLU A 25 -15.89 -53.08 -3.47
N ALA A 26 -17.18 -53.20 -3.11
CA ALA A 26 -17.91 -54.48 -3.13
C ALA A 26 -18.22 -55.03 -4.53
N GLN A 27 -17.96 -54.28 -5.61
CA GLN A 27 -18.20 -54.70 -7.00
C GLN A 27 -16.92 -55.07 -7.78
N LEU A 28 -15.75 -55.05 -7.13
CA LEU A 28 -14.45 -55.28 -7.78
C LEU A 28 -13.69 -56.49 -7.17
N ASN A 29 -14.40 -57.49 -6.67
CA ASN A 29 -13.83 -58.73 -6.14
C ASN A 29 -14.79 -59.93 -6.28
N GLU A 30 -14.91 -60.47 -7.51
CA GLU A 30 -15.24 -61.88 -7.72
C GLU A 30 -14.16 -62.52 -8.62
N PRO A 31 -13.74 -63.78 -8.36
CA PRO A 31 -12.71 -64.47 -9.14
C PRO A 31 -13.29 -65.37 -10.25
N PHE A 32 -12.41 -66.07 -10.98
CA PHE A 32 -12.69 -67.08 -12.03
C PHE A 32 -13.22 -66.50 -13.37
N ASN A 33 -12.99 -67.11 -14.55
CA ASN A 33 -12.17 -68.29 -14.90
C ASN A 33 -11.56 -68.16 -16.31
N VAL A 34 -10.68 -69.08 -16.70
CA VAL A 34 -10.06 -69.22 -18.03
C VAL A 34 -10.96 -70.00 -19.00
N THR A 35 -11.17 -69.50 -20.23
CA THR A 35 -11.13 -70.32 -21.48
C THR A 35 -11.14 -69.52 -22.80
N SER A 36 -10.20 -69.89 -23.69
CA SER A 36 -10.39 -70.29 -25.10
C SER A 36 -11.10 -69.39 -26.16
N ASN A 37 -10.33 -69.15 -27.24
CA ASN A 37 -10.71 -69.19 -28.67
C ASN A 37 -11.64 -68.15 -29.34
N THR A 38 -11.01 -67.38 -30.23
CA THR A 38 -11.37 -67.15 -31.66
C THR A 38 -12.84 -67.10 -32.09
N HIS A 39 -13.21 -66.01 -32.77
CA HIS A 39 -13.85 -66.12 -34.09
C HIS A 39 -13.47 -64.92 -34.98
N ALA A 40 -13.30 -65.18 -36.28
CA ALA A 40 -13.14 -64.14 -37.31
C ALA A 40 -14.42 -64.06 -38.15
N ILE A 41 -14.72 -62.87 -38.68
CA ILE A 41 -15.72 -62.62 -39.72
C ILE A 41 -15.10 -61.65 -40.74
N VAL A 42 -15.40 -61.86 -42.02
CA VAL A 42 -14.85 -61.14 -43.19
C VAL A 42 -16.02 -60.68 -44.06
N ASP A 43 -16.00 -59.44 -44.55
CA ASP A 43 -16.49 -58.98 -45.87
C ASP A 43 -16.57 -57.42 -45.94
N SER A 44 -16.65 -56.74 -47.10
CA SER A 44 -15.98 -56.93 -48.41
C SER A 44 -16.34 -55.76 -49.37
N GLY A 45 -15.37 -55.28 -50.17
CA GLY A 45 -15.58 -54.43 -51.37
C GLY A 45 -16.06 -52.97 -51.17
N ASN A 46 -16.16 -52.09 -52.18
CA ASN A 46 -15.55 -51.93 -53.53
C ASN A 46 -16.02 -50.53 -54.06
N ASP A 47 -15.33 -49.67 -54.82
CA ASP A 47 -13.89 -49.41 -55.10
C ASP A 47 -13.72 -47.84 -55.10
N GLU A 48 -13.18 -47.02 -56.02
CA GLU A 48 -12.41 -47.07 -57.29
C GLU A 48 -11.86 -45.62 -57.58
N VAL A 49 -11.14 -45.42 -58.70
CA VAL A 49 -10.78 -44.17 -59.42
C VAL A 49 -9.44 -43.51 -59.04
N CYS A 50 -8.59 -43.29 -60.07
CA CYS A 50 -7.17 -42.93 -59.97
C CYS A 50 -6.82 -41.54 -60.52
N THR A 51 -5.68 -40.97 -60.06
CA THR A 51 -4.52 -40.44 -60.84
C THR A 51 -3.50 -39.84 -59.85
N ASP A 52 -2.22 -40.23 -59.73
CA ASP A 52 -1.08 -40.34 -60.69
C ASP A 52 -0.46 -38.96 -61.05
N MET A 53 0.84 -38.64 -60.97
CA MET A 53 2.11 -39.38 -60.72
C MET A 53 3.10 -38.59 -59.79
N LYS A 54 4.03 -39.28 -59.10
CA LYS A 54 5.53 -39.13 -59.22
C LYS A 54 6.39 -39.71 -58.07
N LYS A 55 6.40 -41.03 -57.96
CA LYS A 55 7.62 -41.90 -58.04
C LYS A 55 8.96 -41.35 -57.52
N LYS A 56 9.43 -41.87 -56.37
CA LYS A 56 10.60 -42.78 -56.32
C LYS A 56 10.67 -43.56 -55.00
N SER A 57 10.95 -44.87 -55.10
CA SER A 57 11.23 -45.76 -53.97
C SER A 57 12.73 -46.00 -53.84
N ALA A 58 13.20 -46.23 -52.61
CA ALA A 58 14.43 -46.93 -52.31
C ALA A 58 14.21 -47.75 -51.02
N VAL A 59 14.39 -49.08 -51.12
CA VAL A 59 14.32 -49.99 -49.98
C VAL A 59 15.58 -49.84 -49.14
N VAL A 60 15.44 -49.87 -47.81
CA VAL A 60 16.52 -50.18 -46.87
C VAL A 60 15.96 -51.18 -45.86
N ASP A 61 16.67 -52.29 -45.68
CA ASP A 61 16.14 -53.48 -45.01
C ASP A 61 15.93 -53.30 -43.50
N ALA A 62 14.81 -53.81 -43.01
CA ALA A 62 14.51 -53.93 -41.58
C ALA A 62 15.30 -55.10 -40.97
N VAL A 63 16.64 -54.98 -40.92
CA VAL A 63 17.51 -55.94 -40.22
C VAL A 63 17.18 -55.91 -38.73
N VAL A 64 16.53 -56.96 -38.24
CA VAL A 64 16.34 -57.20 -36.81
C VAL A 64 17.70 -57.56 -36.20
N SER A 65 18.38 -56.57 -35.63
CA SER A 65 19.54 -56.78 -34.77
C SER A 65 19.10 -56.99 -33.32
N PRO A 66 19.03 -58.24 -32.80
CA PRO A 66 19.02 -58.44 -31.36
C PRO A 66 20.35 -57.95 -30.76
N ASN A 67 20.35 -57.66 -29.46
CA ASN A 67 21.51 -57.22 -28.67
C ASN A 67 22.02 -55.79 -28.95
N ILE A 68 21.25 -54.78 -28.55
CA ILE A 68 21.78 -53.45 -28.19
C ILE A 68 21.68 -53.26 -26.67
N PHE A 69 22.35 -54.14 -25.91
CA PHE A 69 22.67 -53.87 -24.52
C PHE A 69 23.97 -53.06 -24.48
N VAL A 70 23.89 -51.76 -24.76
CA VAL A 70 25.05 -50.87 -24.63
C VAL A 70 25.47 -50.89 -23.17
N GLN A 71 26.69 -51.39 -22.89
CA GLN A 71 27.31 -51.31 -21.57
C GLN A 71 27.79 -49.86 -21.30
N SER A 72 26.84 -48.93 -21.32
CA SER A 72 27.07 -47.53 -21.00
C SER A 72 27.51 -47.42 -19.56
N THR A 73 28.60 -46.69 -19.30
CA THR A 73 29.00 -46.36 -17.93
C THR A 73 27.82 -45.70 -17.19
N PRO A 74 27.67 -45.93 -15.87
CA PRO A 74 26.49 -45.46 -15.13
C PRO A 74 26.32 -43.94 -15.19
N PHE A 75 27.41 -43.19 -15.39
CA PHE A 75 27.38 -41.75 -15.64
C PHE A 75 26.78 -41.37 -17.01
N VAL A 76 27.04 -42.14 -18.08
CA VAL A 76 26.51 -41.88 -19.42
C VAL A 76 25.01 -42.22 -19.51
N SER A 77 24.57 -43.32 -18.87
CA SER A 77 23.13 -43.60 -18.76
C SER A 77 22.44 -42.54 -17.89
N PHE A 78 22.99 -42.21 -16.71
CA PHE A 78 22.50 -41.11 -15.86
C PHE A 78 22.36 -39.80 -16.64
N ALA A 79 23.41 -39.35 -17.33
CA ALA A 79 23.39 -38.11 -18.12
C ALA A 79 22.34 -38.14 -19.25
N ARG A 80 22.11 -39.31 -19.89
CA ARG A 80 21.06 -39.48 -20.89
C ARG A 80 19.65 -39.34 -20.28
N HIS A 81 19.39 -39.99 -19.14
CA HIS A 81 18.10 -39.91 -18.44
C HIS A 81 17.86 -38.51 -17.85
N PHE A 82 18.87 -37.90 -17.23
CA PHE A 82 18.84 -36.52 -16.72
C PHE A 82 18.59 -35.51 -17.85
N ARG A 83 19.27 -35.64 -19.00
CA ARG A 83 19.00 -34.79 -20.18
C ARG A 83 17.57 -34.95 -20.70
N ALA A 84 17.04 -36.17 -20.74
CA ALA A 84 15.66 -36.41 -21.16
C ALA A 84 14.65 -35.75 -20.20
N MET A 85 14.84 -35.88 -18.89
CA MET A 85 13.96 -35.26 -17.88
C MET A 85 14.10 -33.73 -17.82
N MET A 86 15.31 -33.18 -18.03
CA MET A 86 15.49 -31.73 -18.19
C MET A 86 14.79 -31.20 -19.46
N ILE A 87 14.89 -31.91 -20.60
CA ILE A 87 14.14 -31.56 -21.82
C ILE A 87 12.62 -31.63 -21.57
N LYS A 88 12.13 -32.59 -20.78
CA LYS A 88 10.71 -32.68 -20.39
C LYS A 88 10.28 -31.49 -19.53
N ARG A 89 11.01 -31.18 -18.45
CA ARG A 89 10.78 -30.02 -17.58
C ARG A 89 10.76 -28.71 -18.39
N LEU A 90 11.69 -28.55 -19.34
CA LEU A 90 11.79 -27.38 -20.21
C LEU A 90 10.65 -27.29 -21.25
N HIS A 91 10.13 -28.41 -21.76
CA HIS A 91 8.91 -28.43 -22.58
C HIS A 91 7.66 -28.06 -21.78
N SER A 92 7.52 -28.51 -20.52
CA SER A 92 6.40 -28.08 -19.67
C SER A 92 6.47 -26.58 -19.38
N ALA A 93 7.65 -26.07 -19.02
CA ALA A 93 7.88 -24.63 -18.85
C ALA A 93 7.57 -23.82 -20.13
N ARG A 94 7.81 -24.38 -21.32
CA ARG A 94 7.41 -23.77 -22.61
C ARG A 94 5.90 -23.80 -22.86
N ARG A 95 5.17 -24.79 -22.33
CA ARG A 95 3.70 -24.87 -22.43
C ARG A 95 3.01 -23.91 -21.47
N ASP A 96 3.51 -23.81 -20.25
CA ASP A 96 2.93 -23.00 -19.17
C ASP A 96 3.59 -21.60 -19.08
N MET A 97 4.00 -21.04 -20.23
CA MET A 97 4.77 -19.78 -20.36
C MET A 97 4.17 -18.58 -19.62
N LYS A 98 2.84 -18.51 -19.45
CA LYS A 98 2.18 -17.44 -18.67
C LYS A 98 2.64 -17.44 -17.20
N LEU A 99 2.83 -18.61 -16.59
CA LEU A 99 3.29 -18.75 -15.22
C LEU A 99 4.78 -18.39 -15.10
N LEU A 100 5.60 -18.83 -16.05
CA LEU A 100 7.03 -18.49 -16.10
C LEU A 100 7.25 -16.98 -16.30
N VAL A 101 6.48 -16.34 -17.19
CA VAL A 101 6.52 -14.90 -17.42
C VAL A 101 6.09 -14.13 -16.15
N PHE A 102 5.02 -14.56 -15.47
CA PHE A 102 4.61 -13.96 -14.20
C PHE A 102 5.69 -14.12 -13.11
N GLN A 103 6.30 -15.30 -13.01
CA GLN A 103 7.40 -15.60 -12.09
C GLN A 103 8.66 -14.75 -12.33
N VAL A 104 8.88 -14.22 -13.54
CA VAL A 104 10.01 -13.32 -13.86
C VAL A 104 9.61 -11.84 -13.75
N ILE A 105 8.42 -11.47 -14.20
CA ILE A 105 7.93 -10.07 -14.14
C ILE A 105 7.71 -9.65 -12.69
N LEU A 106 7.16 -10.50 -11.82
CA LEU A 106 6.87 -10.14 -10.43
C LEU A 106 8.15 -9.76 -9.66
N PRO A 107 9.25 -10.53 -9.66
CA PRO A 107 10.54 -10.08 -9.12
C PRO A 107 11.01 -8.74 -9.68
N VAL A 108 10.91 -8.52 -11.00
CA VAL A 108 11.34 -7.26 -11.61
C VAL A 108 10.48 -6.08 -11.11
N VAL A 109 9.16 -6.24 -11.03
CA VAL A 109 8.26 -5.20 -10.49
C VAL A 109 8.54 -4.92 -9.01
N PHE A 110 8.74 -5.97 -8.20
CA PHE A 110 9.05 -5.80 -6.78
C PHE A 110 10.42 -5.16 -6.54
N LEU A 111 11.43 -5.47 -7.37
CA LEU A 111 12.74 -4.80 -7.35
C LEU A 111 12.67 -3.34 -7.83
N LEU A 112 11.81 -3.02 -8.80
CA LEU A 112 11.58 -1.64 -9.24
C LEU A 112 10.83 -0.82 -8.17
N LEU A 113 9.85 -1.41 -7.47
CA LEU A 113 9.19 -0.79 -6.33
C LEU A 113 10.17 -0.53 -5.17
N ALA A 114 11.06 -1.49 -4.89
CA ALA A 114 12.13 -1.33 -3.92
C ALA A 114 13.07 -0.18 -4.34
N LEU A 115 13.58 -0.18 -5.56
CA LEU A 115 14.44 0.91 -6.06
C LEU A 115 13.74 2.29 -6.00
N PHE A 116 12.44 2.35 -6.30
CA PHE A 116 11.64 3.56 -6.17
C PHE A 116 11.54 4.05 -4.71
N ILE A 117 11.42 3.13 -3.74
CA ILE A 117 11.46 3.47 -2.30
C ILE A 117 12.83 4.04 -1.92
N THR A 118 13.96 3.53 -2.45
CA THR A 118 15.29 4.14 -2.17
C THR A 118 15.47 5.54 -2.75
N LEU A 119 14.67 5.92 -3.74
CA LEU A 119 14.66 7.28 -4.30
C LEU A 119 13.90 8.27 -3.40
N ALA A 120 13.12 7.80 -2.42
CA ALA A 120 12.46 8.62 -1.42
C ALA A 120 13.49 9.18 -0.42
N ARG A 121 14.04 10.35 -0.76
CA ARG A 121 14.93 11.12 0.13
C ARG A 121 14.23 11.41 1.46
N ALA A 122 14.97 11.30 2.57
CA ALA A 122 14.48 11.69 3.89
C ALA A 122 13.85 13.09 3.87
N PRO A 123 12.71 13.30 4.58
CA PRO A 123 11.90 14.51 4.44
C PRO A 123 12.67 15.75 4.91
N ALA A 124 13.08 16.57 3.95
CA ALA A 124 13.72 17.86 4.24
C ALA A 124 12.67 18.81 4.82
N GLN A 125 12.85 19.20 6.08
CA GLN A 125 11.98 20.17 6.76
C GLN A 125 12.62 21.56 6.64
N PRO A 126 12.14 22.44 5.74
CA PRO A 126 12.65 23.81 5.64
C PRO A 126 12.23 24.64 6.86
N ALA A 127 12.90 25.77 7.08
CA ALA A 127 12.43 26.76 8.04
C ALA A 127 11.18 27.48 7.50
N ILE A 128 10.15 27.59 8.33
CA ILE A 128 8.82 28.10 8.00
C ILE A 128 8.64 29.48 8.65
N THR A 129 8.21 30.49 7.89
CA THR A 129 7.73 31.78 8.41
C THR A 129 6.37 31.62 9.06
N LEU A 130 6.20 32.14 10.27
CA LEU A 130 4.95 32.04 11.03
C LEU A 130 4.04 33.25 10.79
N ASP A 131 3.80 33.53 9.50
CA ASP A 131 2.91 34.59 9.03
C ASP A 131 1.83 33.98 8.10
N MET A 132 0.88 34.78 7.60
CA MET A 132 -0.24 34.30 6.77
C MET A 132 0.20 33.48 5.54
N THR A 133 1.39 33.74 5.00
CA THR A 133 2.01 33.03 3.88
C THR A 133 2.27 31.54 4.13
N LEU A 134 2.05 31.05 5.36
CA LEU A 134 2.01 29.63 5.72
C LEU A 134 0.85 28.87 5.07
N TYR A 135 -0.30 29.52 4.86
CA TYR A 135 -1.54 28.85 4.46
C TYR A 135 -1.76 28.89 2.94
N PRO A 136 -2.45 27.88 2.36
CA PRO A 136 -2.89 27.98 0.98
C PRO A 136 -3.84 29.19 0.80
N ASP A 137 -3.88 29.70 -0.43
CA ASP A 137 -4.82 30.74 -0.88
C ASP A 137 -4.71 32.11 -0.17
N TYR A 138 -3.62 32.39 0.56
CA TYR A 138 -3.43 33.66 1.29
C TYR A 138 -3.50 34.94 0.43
N GLU A 139 -3.24 34.84 -0.88
CA GLU A 139 -3.30 35.98 -1.82
C GLU A 139 -4.72 36.25 -2.34
N THR A 140 -5.59 35.24 -2.36
CA THR A 140 -6.96 35.31 -2.90
C THR A 140 -8.02 35.34 -1.80
N ASN A 141 -7.73 34.77 -0.63
CA ASN A 141 -8.58 34.75 0.55
C ASN A 141 -7.72 34.98 1.82
N PRO A 142 -7.16 36.19 2.01
CA PRO A 142 -6.31 36.52 3.16
C PRO A 142 -7.08 36.33 4.48
N GLY A 143 -6.40 35.76 5.48
CA GLY A 143 -7.03 35.41 6.74
C GLY A 143 -7.40 36.60 7.63
N GLU A 144 -8.49 36.43 8.34
CA GLU A 144 -9.14 37.47 9.14
C GLU A 144 -8.79 37.30 10.62
N ILE A 145 -8.29 38.36 11.25
CA ILE A 145 -8.14 38.45 12.70
C ILE A 145 -9.37 39.15 13.27
N VAL A 146 -10.10 38.46 14.14
CA VAL A 146 -11.06 39.11 15.05
C VAL A 146 -10.28 39.65 16.24
N TYR A 147 -10.29 40.95 16.44
CA TYR A 147 -9.58 41.63 17.53
C TYR A 147 -10.47 42.69 18.18
N GLY A 148 -10.10 43.16 19.37
CA GLY A 148 -10.99 44.07 20.09
C GLY A 148 -10.47 44.68 21.39
N SER A 149 -11.24 45.62 21.93
CA SER A 149 -11.04 46.20 23.25
C SER A 149 -12.38 46.36 23.98
N SER A 150 -12.36 46.60 25.30
CA SER A 150 -13.56 46.88 26.08
C SER A 150 -13.62 48.34 26.51
N ALA A 151 -14.82 48.90 26.51
CA ALA A 151 -15.11 50.20 27.13
C ALA A 151 -15.01 50.19 28.67
N MET A 152 -14.80 49.01 29.29
CA MET A 152 -14.63 48.85 30.75
C MET A 152 -13.23 49.16 31.27
N TYR A 153 -12.23 49.30 30.40
CA TYR A 153 -10.84 49.57 30.80
C TYR A 153 -10.09 50.38 29.73
N GLU A 154 -8.96 50.96 30.11
CA GLU A 154 -8.16 51.78 29.20
C GLU A 154 -7.60 50.94 28.03
N ASN A 155 -7.69 51.50 26.82
CA ASN A 155 -7.21 50.85 25.60
C ASN A 155 -5.69 51.07 25.44
N VAL A 156 -4.91 50.41 26.30
CA VAL A 156 -3.43 50.53 26.38
C VAL A 156 -2.73 50.28 25.04
N PHE A 157 -3.34 49.51 24.14
CA PHE A 157 -2.82 49.19 22.81
C PHE A 157 -3.44 50.02 21.66
N TYR A 158 -4.27 51.02 21.98
CA TYR A 158 -4.91 51.96 21.03
C TYR A 158 -5.60 51.29 19.81
N VAL A 159 -6.05 50.04 19.96
CA VAL A 159 -6.68 49.27 18.88
C VAL A 159 -8.11 49.74 18.61
N SER A 160 -8.49 49.87 17.35
CA SER A 160 -9.83 50.30 16.94
C SER A 160 -10.10 49.82 15.51
N GLY A 161 -11.37 49.81 15.07
CA GLY A 161 -11.75 49.48 13.67
C GLY A 161 -11.25 50.42 12.58
N LYS A 162 -10.19 51.20 12.84
CA LYS A 162 -9.40 51.98 11.89
C LYS A 162 -7.88 51.74 12.01
N SER A 163 -7.44 50.76 12.81
CA SER A 163 -6.03 50.37 12.83
C SER A 163 -5.62 49.71 11.50
N ASP A 164 -4.42 50.01 11.04
CA ASP A 164 -3.83 49.45 9.83
C ASP A 164 -3.55 47.94 10.02
N PRO A 165 -3.94 47.04 9.08
CA PRO A 165 -3.52 45.64 9.08
C PRO A 165 -2.01 45.41 9.24
N ALA A 166 -1.17 46.34 8.76
CA ALA A 166 0.28 46.30 8.91
C ALA A 166 0.77 46.44 10.37
N ILE A 167 -0.13 46.71 11.32
CA ILE A 167 0.17 46.66 12.77
C ILE A 167 0.32 45.20 13.25
N PHE A 168 -0.37 44.26 12.62
CA PHE A 168 -0.39 42.84 13.04
C PHE A 168 0.54 41.95 12.21
N GLY A 169 0.79 42.25 10.93
CA GLY A 169 1.73 41.51 10.09
C GLY A 169 1.49 41.76 8.60
N THR A 170 1.64 40.75 7.73
CA THR A 170 1.31 40.86 6.30
C THR A 170 0.10 39.99 5.91
N ASN A 171 -0.68 40.47 4.94
CA ASN A 171 -1.84 39.75 4.38
C ASN A 171 -2.93 39.36 5.39
N TYR A 172 -3.17 40.18 6.42
CA TYR A 172 -4.32 40.05 7.33
C TYR A 172 -5.48 40.94 6.90
N ILE A 173 -6.71 40.45 7.08
CA ILE A 173 -7.92 41.27 7.21
C ILE A 173 -8.20 41.48 8.71
N LEU A 174 -8.74 42.64 9.05
CA LEU A 174 -9.02 43.06 10.43
C LEU A 174 -10.52 43.24 10.66
N ASP A 175 -11.10 42.42 11.54
CA ASP A 175 -12.45 42.62 12.07
C ASP A 175 -12.39 43.09 13.54
N TYR A 176 -12.96 44.27 13.81
CA TYR A 176 -12.89 44.92 15.12
C TYR A 176 -14.19 44.79 15.91
N TYR A 177 -14.14 43.96 16.95
CA TYR A 177 -15.23 43.81 17.90
C TYR A 177 -14.98 44.64 19.15
N MET A 178 -15.90 45.55 19.48
CA MET A 178 -15.86 46.28 20.77
C MET A 178 -16.80 45.63 21.77
N ASN A 179 -16.29 45.39 22.98
CA ASN A 179 -17.09 44.83 24.07
C ASN A 179 -18.21 45.81 24.48
N GLN A 180 -19.41 45.26 24.70
CA GLN A 180 -20.51 46.00 25.34
C GLN A 180 -20.15 46.34 26.80
N PRO A 181 -20.68 47.43 27.38
CA PRO A 181 -20.28 47.90 28.72
C PRO A 181 -20.67 46.98 29.89
N THR A 182 -21.25 45.81 29.61
CA THR A 182 -21.50 44.74 30.59
C THR A 182 -20.43 43.62 30.56
N ILE A 183 -19.56 43.59 29.54
CA ILE A 183 -18.59 42.51 29.34
C ILE A 183 -17.18 42.96 29.80
N VAL A 184 -16.74 42.34 30.89
CA VAL A 184 -15.50 42.65 31.59
C VAL A 184 -14.32 41.81 31.07
N PHE A 185 -14.57 40.56 30.67
CA PHE A 185 -13.51 39.61 30.31
C PHE A 185 -13.25 39.60 28.80
N GLY A 186 -11.98 39.71 28.39
CA GLY A 186 -11.59 39.70 26.97
C GLY A 186 -11.84 38.35 26.28
N SER A 187 -11.91 37.25 27.04
CA SER A 187 -12.31 35.94 26.51
C SER A 187 -13.80 35.88 26.15
N GLN A 188 -14.66 36.53 26.94
CA GLN A 188 -16.10 36.62 26.63
C GLN A 188 -16.34 37.48 25.38
N MET A 189 -15.56 38.55 25.20
CA MET A 189 -15.58 39.38 23.98
C MET A 189 -15.38 38.54 22.72
N LEU A 190 -14.24 37.84 22.64
CA LEU A 190 -13.88 37.02 21.48
C LEU A 190 -14.87 35.87 21.28
N ASN A 191 -15.33 35.23 22.37
CA ASN A 191 -16.35 34.19 22.28
C ASN A 191 -17.66 34.73 21.69
N THR A 192 -18.13 35.92 22.11
CA THR A 192 -19.36 36.52 21.59
C THR A 192 -19.21 36.93 20.14
N ALA A 193 -18.07 37.52 19.75
CA ALA A 193 -17.77 37.84 18.36
C ALA A 193 -17.78 36.58 17.47
N LEU A 194 -16.91 35.61 17.78
CA LEU A 194 -16.73 34.38 17.01
C LEU A 194 -17.96 33.45 17.00
N THR A 195 -18.90 33.60 17.94
CA THR A 195 -20.16 32.85 17.94
C THR A 195 -21.23 33.53 17.08
N ALA A 196 -21.17 34.85 16.92
CA ALA A 196 -22.19 35.61 16.18
C ALA A 196 -22.16 35.33 14.67
N ASP A 197 -21.00 34.95 14.12
CA ASP A 197 -20.76 34.79 12.68
C ASP A 197 -20.10 33.43 12.32
N ILE A 198 -20.15 32.45 13.23
CA ILE A 198 -19.52 31.11 13.10
C ILE A 198 -19.92 30.32 11.84
N THR A 199 -21.04 30.68 11.19
CA THR A 199 -21.50 30.09 9.92
C THR A 199 -21.56 31.09 8.76
N THR A 200 -21.16 32.35 8.97
CA THR A 200 -21.33 33.45 8.00
C THR A 200 -20.04 34.22 7.69
N HIS A 201 -18.93 33.96 8.39
CA HIS A 201 -17.63 34.53 8.04
C HIS A 201 -17.18 34.10 6.64
N THR A 202 -16.63 35.03 5.84
CA THR A 202 -16.22 34.77 4.45
C THR A 202 -14.74 34.40 4.31
N HIS A 203 -13.91 34.87 5.23
CA HIS A 203 -12.46 34.69 5.23
C HIS A 203 -12.04 33.60 6.24
N PRO A 204 -10.87 32.96 6.09
CA PRO A 204 -10.41 31.97 7.04
C PRO A 204 -9.89 32.64 8.33
N ARG A 205 -10.38 32.18 9.48
CA ARG A 205 -10.01 32.70 10.81
C ARG A 205 -9.10 31.72 11.54
N TYR A 206 -7.82 32.06 11.64
CA TYR A 206 -6.79 31.23 12.26
C TYR A 206 -6.65 31.51 13.76
N PHE A 207 -6.73 32.77 14.17
CA PHE A 207 -6.74 33.19 15.56
C PHE A 207 -7.55 34.48 15.76
N ALA A 208 -7.88 34.77 17.01
CA ALA A 208 -8.53 35.99 17.46
C ALA A 208 -7.82 36.53 18.71
N LEU A 209 -7.71 37.85 18.82
CA LEU A 209 -6.78 38.52 19.74
C LEU A 209 -7.44 39.66 20.52
N ALA A 210 -7.55 39.51 21.83
CA ALA A 210 -7.86 40.61 22.74
C ALA A 210 -6.55 41.06 23.41
N PRO A 211 -5.87 42.11 22.91
CA PRO A 211 -4.55 42.50 23.42
C PRO A 211 -4.60 43.03 24.86
N GLY A 212 -5.73 43.62 25.27
CA GLY A 212 -6.04 43.90 26.68
C GLY A 212 -7.37 43.25 27.07
N GLY A 213 -7.35 42.41 28.10
CA GLY A 213 -8.53 41.80 28.69
C GLY A 213 -8.33 41.43 30.15
N MET A 214 -9.37 41.62 30.97
CA MET A 214 -9.35 41.06 32.32
C MET A 214 -9.36 39.53 32.24
N THR A 215 -8.52 38.92 33.07
CA THR A 215 -8.37 37.47 33.25
C THR A 215 -8.45 37.15 34.74
N VAL A 216 -9.04 36.01 35.09
CA VAL A 216 -9.02 35.50 36.46
C VAL A 216 -7.82 34.59 36.62
N THR A 217 -6.92 34.95 37.54
CA THR A 217 -5.76 34.15 37.92
C THR A 217 -5.90 33.70 39.38
N THR A 218 -5.08 32.73 39.82
CA THR A 218 -5.07 32.25 41.21
C THR A 218 -4.74 33.37 42.23
N GLY A 219 -4.10 34.46 41.79
CA GLY A 219 -3.81 35.65 42.61
C GLY A 219 -4.86 36.77 42.52
N GLY A 220 -5.96 36.57 41.79
CA GLY A 220 -6.99 37.58 41.55
C GLY A 220 -7.11 37.98 40.07
N MET A 221 -7.78 39.10 39.81
CA MET A 221 -8.00 39.61 38.46
C MET A 221 -6.77 40.37 37.95
N SER A 222 -6.31 40.07 36.73
CA SER A 222 -5.19 40.75 36.07
C SER A 222 -5.50 41.06 34.61
N MET A 223 -4.92 42.14 34.09
CA MET A 223 -4.96 42.45 32.66
C MET A 223 -3.92 41.62 31.93
N SER A 224 -4.35 40.90 30.89
CA SER A 224 -3.48 40.13 30.00
C SER A 224 -3.99 40.23 28.57
N ALA A 225 -3.09 40.01 27.61
CA ALA A 225 -3.52 39.62 26.27
C ALA A 225 -4.15 38.22 26.32
N ILE A 226 -5.13 37.97 25.45
CA ILE A 226 -5.84 36.70 25.31
C ILE A 226 -5.85 36.34 23.82
N ILE A 227 -5.34 35.16 23.49
CA ILE A 227 -5.35 34.60 22.13
C ILE A 227 -6.26 33.36 22.13
N MET A 228 -7.28 33.39 21.29
CA MET A 228 -8.00 32.19 20.86
C MET A 228 -7.42 31.74 19.52
N HIS A 229 -7.08 30.47 19.36
CA HIS A 229 -6.50 29.94 18.13
C HIS A 229 -7.25 28.69 17.67
N ASN A 230 -7.36 28.54 16.35
CA ASN A 230 -7.94 27.38 15.72
C ASN A 230 -6.92 26.22 15.74
N ARG A 231 -7.32 25.06 16.26
CA ARG A 231 -6.45 23.87 16.37
C ARG A 231 -6.52 22.94 15.15
N THR A 232 -7.39 23.23 14.18
CA THR A 232 -7.46 22.53 12.89
C THR A 232 -6.35 22.96 11.94
N TYR A 233 -5.80 24.18 12.12
CA TYR A 233 -4.72 24.72 11.30
C TYR A 233 -3.36 24.65 12.02
N SER A 234 -2.33 24.23 11.29
CA SER A 234 -0.95 24.19 11.77
C SER A 234 -0.46 25.59 12.17
N HIS A 235 0.26 25.68 13.29
CA HIS A 235 0.96 26.87 13.78
C HIS A 235 0.14 28.17 14.02
N ALA A 236 -1.20 28.10 14.07
CA ALA A 236 -2.06 29.27 14.30
C ALA A 236 -1.79 29.99 15.65
N LEU A 237 -1.41 29.26 16.70
CA LEU A 237 -1.06 29.87 18.00
C LEU A 237 0.21 30.73 17.94
N PRO A 238 1.39 30.24 17.50
CA PRO A 238 2.59 31.07 17.42
C PRO A 238 2.50 32.18 16.36
N GLN A 239 1.69 32.01 15.31
CA GLN A 239 1.32 33.12 14.41
C GLN A 239 0.56 34.23 15.17
N GLY A 240 -0.45 33.87 15.96
CA GLY A 240 -1.19 34.83 16.80
C GLY A 240 -0.34 35.50 17.88
N LEU A 241 0.73 34.84 18.33
CA LEU A 241 1.74 35.44 19.20
C LEU A 241 2.64 36.43 18.43
N ASP A 242 3.12 36.08 17.24
CA ASP A 242 3.89 37.00 16.38
C ASP A 242 3.09 38.28 16.08
N ALA A 243 1.80 38.13 15.76
CA ALA A 243 0.88 39.25 15.53
C ALA A 243 0.65 40.13 16.77
N LEU A 244 0.50 39.53 17.95
CA LEU A 244 0.44 40.27 19.23
C LEU A 244 1.74 41.03 19.49
N TYR A 245 2.89 40.40 19.30
CA TYR A 245 4.19 41.07 19.51
C TYR A 245 4.44 42.17 18.47
N ASN A 246 4.04 41.99 17.21
CA ASN A 246 4.09 43.04 16.18
C ASN A 246 3.21 44.23 16.55
N MET A 247 1.97 43.99 16.99
CA MET A 247 1.05 45.04 17.42
C MET A 247 1.58 45.79 18.64
N ALA A 248 2.08 45.08 19.67
CA ALA A 248 2.68 45.70 20.85
C ALA A 248 3.95 46.51 20.50
N ARG A 249 4.78 45.98 19.60
CA ARG A 249 5.97 46.63 19.09
C ARG A 249 5.66 47.90 18.29
N HIS A 250 4.58 47.90 17.51
CA HIS A 250 4.12 49.10 16.80
C HIS A 250 3.64 50.18 17.78
N GLN A 251 2.99 49.82 18.88
CA GLN A 251 2.59 50.80 19.91
C GLN A 251 3.80 51.40 20.67
N LEU A 252 4.87 50.64 20.87
CA LEU A 252 6.07 51.11 21.57
C LEU A 252 7.03 51.95 20.70
N PHE A 253 7.13 51.67 19.40
CA PHE A 253 8.14 52.26 18.52
C PHE A 253 7.59 52.87 17.22
N GLY A 254 6.28 52.80 16.98
CA GLY A 254 5.63 53.23 15.74
C GLY A 254 6.05 52.42 14.51
N SER A 255 5.75 52.98 13.34
CA SER A 255 6.12 52.44 12.03
C SER A 255 7.60 52.61 11.67
N ALA A 256 8.40 53.27 12.52
CA ALA A 256 9.80 53.58 12.25
C ALA A 256 10.76 52.37 12.31
N VAL A 257 10.29 51.21 12.81
CA VAL A 257 11.15 50.05 13.06
C VAL A 257 10.54 48.78 12.43
N PRO A 258 11.22 48.05 11.51
CA PRO A 258 10.61 47.00 10.68
C PRO A 258 10.08 45.77 11.45
N GLN A 259 8.88 45.29 11.11
CA GLN A 259 8.14 44.16 11.71
C GLN A 259 9.01 42.98 12.17
N ILE A 260 8.59 42.35 13.28
CA ILE A 260 9.11 41.05 13.74
C ILE A 260 8.62 40.00 12.74
N VAL A 261 9.47 39.03 12.41
CA VAL A 261 9.10 37.89 11.57
C VAL A 261 9.61 36.62 12.24
N THR A 262 8.76 35.96 13.03
CA THR A 262 9.11 34.67 13.65
C THR A 262 9.26 33.58 12.60
N ARG A 263 10.31 32.77 12.72
CA ARG A 263 10.57 31.60 11.87
C ARG A 263 10.76 30.35 12.71
N ASN A 264 9.94 29.34 12.46
CA ASN A 264 10.13 28.01 13.01
C ASN A 264 11.14 27.25 12.15
N ALA A 265 12.33 26.99 12.67
CA ALA A 265 13.36 26.18 12.01
C ALA A 265 13.53 24.85 12.77
N PRO A 266 13.02 23.72 12.24
CA PRO A 266 13.22 22.41 12.87
C PRO A 266 14.71 22.08 13.05
N MET A 267 15.03 21.39 14.13
CA MET A 267 16.39 20.91 14.37
C MET A 267 16.75 19.84 13.33
N ARG A 268 18.03 19.80 12.92
CA ARG A 268 18.53 18.74 12.03
C ARG A 268 18.54 17.42 12.79
N PHE A 269 18.07 16.35 12.15
CA PHE A 269 18.13 14.99 12.69
C PHE A 269 19.57 14.62 13.10
N GLY A 270 19.73 14.10 14.32
CA GLY A 270 20.97 13.55 14.83
C GLY A 270 21.31 12.19 14.21
N ASN A 271 22.52 11.69 14.46
CA ASN A 271 22.99 10.43 13.84
C ASN A 271 22.02 9.26 14.07
N PHE A 272 21.56 9.08 15.31
CA PHE A 272 20.58 8.05 15.69
C PHE A 272 19.24 8.16 14.95
N GLU A 273 18.74 9.38 14.72
CA GLU A 273 17.44 9.60 14.05
C GLU A 273 17.53 9.32 12.56
N ASN A 274 18.68 9.65 11.93
CA ASN A 274 18.95 9.26 10.56
C ASN A 274 19.11 7.73 10.43
N GLU A 275 19.84 7.09 11.36
CA GLU A 275 20.03 5.63 11.41
C GLU A 275 18.70 4.88 11.62
N LEU A 276 17.82 5.39 12.48
CA LEU A 276 16.47 4.86 12.68
C LEU A 276 15.63 4.96 11.39
N PHE A 277 15.74 6.07 10.66
CA PHE A 277 15.04 6.25 9.38
C PHE A 277 15.59 5.34 8.28
N THR A 278 16.92 5.21 8.15
CA THR A 278 17.52 4.33 7.13
C THR A 278 17.24 2.86 7.43
N THR A 279 17.38 2.41 8.67
CA THR A 279 17.07 1.03 9.06
C THR A 279 15.60 0.68 8.86
N GLN A 280 14.67 1.61 9.12
CA GLN A 280 13.24 1.40 8.79
C GLN A 280 13.03 1.21 7.28
N MET A 281 13.68 2.02 6.44
CA MET A 281 13.58 1.88 4.99
C MET A 281 14.24 0.58 4.50
N GLU A 282 15.39 0.19 5.05
CA GLU A 282 16.08 -1.06 4.73
C GLU A 282 15.26 -2.31 5.08
N VAL A 283 14.48 -2.29 6.17
CA VAL A 283 13.55 -3.39 6.53
C VAL A 283 12.41 -3.49 5.51
N VAL A 284 11.83 -2.36 5.09
CA VAL A 284 10.79 -2.33 4.04
C VAL A 284 11.36 -2.82 2.71
N MET A 285 12.56 -2.38 2.35
CA MET A 285 13.31 -2.85 1.17
C MET A 285 13.52 -4.36 1.17
N GLY A 286 14.00 -4.91 2.29
CA GLY A 286 14.22 -6.35 2.45
C GLY A 286 12.94 -7.16 2.24
N LEU A 287 11.79 -6.67 2.72
CA LEU A 287 10.50 -7.31 2.48
C LEU A 287 10.11 -7.35 0.99
N PHE A 288 10.25 -6.22 0.27
CA PHE A 288 10.00 -6.18 -1.18
C PHE A 288 10.95 -7.08 -1.98
N VAL A 289 12.20 -7.24 -1.55
CA VAL A 289 13.16 -8.15 -2.19
C VAL A 289 12.83 -9.62 -1.90
N VAL A 290 12.45 -9.98 -0.67
CA VAL A 290 12.24 -11.38 -0.26
C VAL A 290 10.96 -12.00 -0.84
N LEU A 291 9.86 -11.24 -0.90
CA LEU A 291 8.56 -11.72 -1.41
C LEU A 291 8.62 -12.43 -2.78
N PRO A 292 9.28 -11.90 -3.83
CA PRO A 292 9.40 -12.61 -5.11
C PRO A 292 10.26 -13.88 -5.05
N PHE A 293 11.30 -13.96 -4.19
CA PHE A 293 12.10 -15.18 -4.05
C PHE A 293 11.28 -16.34 -3.47
N ILE A 294 10.33 -16.07 -2.57
CA ILE A 294 9.39 -17.07 -2.01
C ILE A 294 8.50 -17.68 -3.11
N LEU A 295 8.23 -16.96 -4.20
CA LEU A 295 7.39 -17.45 -5.30
C LEU A 295 8.13 -18.31 -6.33
N LEU A 296 9.47 -18.29 -6.37
CA LEU A 296 10.26 -19.09 -7.30
C LEU A 296 10.03 -20.62 -7.23
N PRO A 297 9.93 -21.27 -6.05
CA PRO A 297 9.66 -22.72 -5.98
C PRO A 297 8.25 -23.11 -6.46
N SER A 298 7.30 -22.18 -6.55
CA SER A 298 5.90 -22.46 -6.91
C SER A 298 5.76 -23.21 -8.24
N ASN A 299 6.53 -22.81 -9.26
CA ASN A 299 6.52 -23.43 -10.58
C ASN A 299 6.99 -24.90 -10.53
N ILE A 300 8.07 -25.18 -9.79
CA ILE A 300 8.60 -26.54 -9.58
C ILE A 300 7.55 -27.43 -8.90
N ILE A 301 6.87 -26.90 -7.87
CA ILE A 301 5.81 -27.61 -7.15
C ILE A 301 4.63 -27.89 -8.08
N SER A 302 4.18 -26.91 -8.86
CA SER A 302 3.04 -27.06 -9.78
C SER A 302 3.28 -28.13 -10.85
N TYR A 303 4.51 -28.21 -11.37
CA TYR A 303 4.92 -29.29 -12.29
C TYR A 303 4.85 -30.67 -11.62
N ILE A 304 5.38 -30.81 -10.40
CA ILE A 304 5.37 -32.08 -9.65
C ILE A 304 3.94 -32.53 -9.31
N VAL A 305 3.05 -31.61 -8.91
CA VAL A 305 1.63 -31.93 -8.67
C VAL A 305 0.98 -32.48 -9.93
N ARG A 306 1.10 -31.78 -11.06
CA ARG A 306 0.56 -32.19 -12.37
C ARG A 306 1.13 -33.53 -12.86
N GLU A 307 2.38 -33.83 -12.52
CA GLU A 307 3.07 -35.09 -12.87
C GLU A 307 2.60 -36.28 -12.00
N ASN A 308 2.19 -36.03 -10.76
CA ASN A 308 1.50 -37.01 -9.91
C ASN A 308 0.05 -37.23 -10.38
N GLU A 309 -0.72 -36.17 -10.59
CA GLU A 309 -2.13 -36.21 -11.02
C GLU A 309 -2.33 -36.95 -12.36
N SER A 310 -1.43 -36.73 -13.33
CA SER A 310 -1.47 -37.42 -14.62
C SER A 310 -0.97 -38.88 -14.58
N GLY A 311 -0.58 -39.38 -13.40
CA GLY A 311 0.04 -40.71 -13.23
C GLY A 311 1.42 -40.86 -13.91
N SER A 312 1.92 -39.84 -14.61
CA SER A 312 3.10 -39.97 -15.46
C SER A 312 4.41 -40.16 -14.68
N ARG A 313 4.48 -39.73 -13.41
CA ARG A 313 5.54 -40.13 -12.48
C ARG A 313 5.64 -41.65 -12.32
N HIS A 314 4.51 -42.33 -12.10
CA HIS A 314 4.47 -43.78 -11.91
C HIS A 314 4.87 -44.52 -13.19
N LEU A 315 4.38 -44.06 -14.35
CA LEU A 315 4.78 -44.60 -15.66
C LEU A 315 6.29 -44.45 -15.94
N GLN A 316 6.92 -43.36 -15.50
CA GLN A 316 8.38 -43.18 -15.64
C GLN A 316 9.16 -44.17 -14.77
N TRP A 317 8.72 -44.41 -13.52
CA TRP A 317 9.33 -45.43 -12.67
C TRP A 317 9.13 -46.85 -13.21
N LEU A 318 7.94 -47.18 -13.74
CA LEU A 318 7.69 -48.44 -14.46
C LEU A 318 8.57 -48.60 -15.71
N SER A 319 8.89 -47.51 -16.41
CA SER A 319 9.80 -47.50 -17.56
C SER A 319 11.29 -47.63 -17.21
N GLY A 320 11.65 -47.82 -15.94
CA GLY A 320 13.03 -47.95 -15.48
C GLY A 320 13.81 -46.63 -15.43
N ALA A 321 13.13 -45.47 -15.33
CA ALA A 321 13.81 -44.19 -15.15
C ALA A 321 14.54 -44.15 -13.80
N ASN A 322 15.83 -43.78 -13.82
CA ASN A 322 16.66 -43.72 -12.61
C ASN A 322 16.13 -42.66 -11.63
N VAL A 323 15.74 -43.09 -10.43
CA VAL A 323 15.19 -42.25 -9.35
C VAL A 323 16.15 -41.12 -8.93
N VAL A 324 17.47 -41.33 -9.03
CA VAL A 324 18.50 -40.32 -8.69
C VAL A 324 18.63 -39.23 -9.77
N ALA A 325 18.08 -39.45 -10.97
CA ALA A 325 18.16 -38.51 -12.09
C ALA A 325 16.90 -37.63 -12.26
N TYR A 326 15.87 -37.83 -11.44
CA TYR A 326 14.52 -37.24 -11.55
C TYR A 326 14.40 -35.90 -10.82
#